data_AF-A0A3D0YS32-F1
#
_entry.id   AF-A0A3D0YS32-F1
#
_cell.length_a   1.000
_cell.length_b   1.000
_cell.length_c   1.000
_cell.angle_alpha   90.00
_cell.angle_beta   90.00
_cell.angle_gamma   90.00
#
_symmetry.space_group_name_H-M   'P 1'
#
loop_
_entity.id
_entity.type
_entity.pdbx_description
1 polymer ?
#
loop_
_entity_poly.entity_id
_entity_poly.type
_entity_poly.pdbx_seq_one_letter_code
_entity_poly.pdbx_strand_id
1 'polypeptide(L)'
;MKRITILSLLLLLTPLLSPGLAAASVAERIKGKIVLQVESHGEAYYVSPDNLRRYYLGRPQDAFDIMRTMGLGITDVNLARIPKSTDGWTGDASLVGHVRGRILLQVEQHGEAWYVYPDNGKRYFLGRPSDAFNIMSSLGLGISTRDLSTIVVGTIATGQTGATGGDGQPVPADEEDASGDADSGDTIVNTNTEDPNSVVVSSVSALVSAIENANDGSKKTILVEDGTYTLGNMLWVSADGVTVRSRSGNREAVILQGDGMTGSVSHIFNVAGDDFTVRDLTLRRVANHAIQLQVDVDGLTVDNAHFLDTGEQMLKVAYDAGNMSASSDGGLVENSLFEYSAGHGPQYYIGGVDAHNAKNWIVRDNVFKNIKSPSDDIAEFAIHFWSESANTIVERNTIMNCDRGIGFGLGDRGHVGGIIRNNMIYHDSSEVLSDVAIGLEDARNSQVYNNTIFMVNSYPNAIEYRFGSTTGVQIYNNLTNRAIIARDGASGTVANNITSAQVDWFVSPSSGNLHLSSSVYSVVDQGRNVSG
;
A
#
# COMPACT_ATOMS: atom_id res chain seq x y z
N MET A 1 4.71 -49.57 -89.79
CA MET A 1 5.27 -48.21 -89.64
C MET A 1 5.38 -47.88 -88.15
N LYS A 2 6.60 -47.54 -87.72
CA LYS A 2 7.06 -46.92 -86.45
C LYS A 2 6.32 -47.25 -85.13
N ARG A 3 6.94 -48.09 -84.30
CA ARG A 3 6.70 -48.19 -82.85
C ARG A 3 7.30 -46.95 -82.18
N ILE A 4 6.50 -46.23 -81.40
CA ILE A 4 6.94 -45.15 -80.51
C ILE A 4 6.76 -45.65 -79.08
N THR A 5 7.87 -45.83 -78.37
CA THR A 5 7.91 -46.19 -76.95
C THR A 5 7.83 -44.89 -76.15
N ILE A 6 6.70 -44.63 -75.47
CA ILE A 6 6.56 -43.49 -74.55
C ILE A 6 6.86 -44.00 -73.13
N LEU A 7 8.01 -43.57 -72.62
CA LEU A 7 8.44 -43.72 -71.23
C LEU A 7 7.54 -42.83 -70.36
N SER A 8 6.61 -43.43 -69.61
CA SER A 8 5.77 -42.71 -68.65
C SER A 8 6.49 -42.68 -67.30
N LEU A 9 7.06 -41.54 -66.95
CA LEU A 9 7.68 -41.27 -65.65
C LEU A 9 6.58 -41.10 -64.60
N LEU A 10 6.52 -42.03 -63.65
CA LEU A 10 5.64 -42.01 -62.49
C LEU A 10 6.16 -40.99 -61.47
N LEU A 11 5.55 -39.79 -61.40
CA LEU A 11 5.84 -38.81 -60.36
C LEU A 11 4.93 -39.11 -59.15
N LEU A 12 5.44 -39.84 -58.15
CA LEU A 12 4.81 -39.91 -56.83
C LEU A 12 4.86 -38.53 -56.20
N LEU A 13 3.72 -37.85 -56.15
CA LEU A 13 3.51 -36.64 -55.36
C LEU A 13 3.45 -37.05 -53.89
N THR A 14 4.59 -37.05 -53.20
CA THR A 14 4.61 -37.07 -51.74
C THR A 14 4.08 -35.72 -51.25
N PRO A 15 3.09 -35.68 -50.35
CA PRO A 15 2.74 -34.42 -49.70
C PRO A 15 3.92 -34.02 -48.83
N LEU A 16 4.64 -32.97 -49.23
CA LEU A 16 5.49 -32.21 -48.33
C LEU A 16 4.56 -31.64 -47.25
N LEU A 17 4.51 -32.32 -46.09
CA LEU A 17 4.06 -31.69 -44.86
C LEU A 17 4.97 -30.47 -44.66
N SER A 18 4.40 -29.29 -44.87
CA SER A 18 5.00 -28.05 -44.39
C SER A 18 5.19 -28.20 -42.87
N PRO A 19 6.39 -27.97 -42.31
CA PRO A 19 6.53 -27.87 -40.87
C PRO A 19 5.64 -26.71 -40.43
N GLY A 20 4.61 -27.01 -39.63
CA GLY A 20 3.72 -26.00 -39.09
C GLY A 20 4.55 -24.93 -38.40
N LEU A 21 4.35 -23.66 -38.80
CA LEU A 21 4.80 -22.52 -38.02
C LEU A 21 4.24 -22.71 -36.60
N ALA A 22 5.12 -22.98 -35.63
CA ALA A 22 4.72 -22.99 -34.23
C ALA A 22 4.09 -21.63 -33.93
N ALA A 23 2.82 -21.61 -33.51
CA ALA A 23 2.16 -20.37 -33.14
C ALA A 23 2.98 -19.70 -32.03
N ALA A 24 3.33 -18.43 -32.21
CA ALA A 24 4.06 -17.67 -31.20
C ALA A 24 3.31 -17.75 -29.86
N SER A 25 4.03 -17.98 -28.76
CA SER A 25 3.46 -18.09 -27.42
C SER A 25 2.65 -16.84 -27.08
N VAL A 26 1.72 -16.94 -26.12
CA VAL A 26 0.96 -15.77 -25.63
C VAL A 26 1.91 -14.65 -25.22
N ALA A 27 2.99 -14.98 -24.50
CA ALA A 27 4.01 -14.04 -24.05
C ALA A 27 4.72 -13.33 -25.20
N GLU A 28 5.07 -14.02 -26.29
CA GLU A 28 5.71 -13.41 -27.47
C GLU A 28 4.81 -12.39 -28.17
N ARG A 29 3.49 -12.63 -28.18
CA ARG A 29 2.53 -11.72 -28.81
C ARG A 29 2.30 -10.44 -28.02
N ILE A 30 2.51 -10.47 -26.70
CA ILE A 30 2.22 -9.34 -25.80
C ILE A 30 3.47 -8.84 -25.09
N LYS A 31 4.67 -9.22 -25.53
CA LYS A 31 5.92 -8.79 -24.91
C LYS A 31 6.05 -7.27 -24.90
N GLY A 32 6.52 -6.75 -23.79
CA GLY A 32 6.60 -5.33 -23.50
C GLY A 32 5.26 -4.65 -23.23
N LYS A 33 4.13 -5.36 -23.23
CA LYS A 33 2.81 -4.78 -22.90
C LYS A 33 2.51 -4.89 -21.41
N ILE A 34 1.76 -3.90 -20.93
CA ILE A 34 1.01 -4.00 -19.69
C ILE A 34 -0.37 -4.56 -20.04
N VAL A 35 -0.76 -5.65 -19.38
CA VAL A 35 -2.02 -6.38 -19.63
C VAL A 35 -2.87 -6.45 -18.37
N LEU A 36 -4.19 -6.48 -18.55
CA LEU A 36 -5.16 -6.53 -17.47
C LEU A 36 -5.88 -7.88 -17.46
N GLN A 37 -5.90 -8.56 -16.32
CA GLN A 37 -6.64 -9.81 -16.16
C GLN A 37 -8.15 -9.54 -16.08
N VAL A 38 -8.84 -9.65 -17.20
CA VAL A 38 -10.25 -9.20 -17.33
C VAL A 38 -11.29 -10.16 -16.74
N GLU A 39 -10.91 -11.40 -16.46
CA GLU A 39 -11.77 -12.44 -15.87
C GLU A 39 -11.61 -12.53 -14.33
N SER A 40 -10.89 -11.59 -13.73
CA SER A 40 -10.65 -11.46 -12.28
C SER A 40 -10.90 -10.00 -11.86
N HIS A 41 -10.11 -9.44 -10.95
CA HIS A 41 -10.27 -8.10 -10.40
C HIS A 41 -9.64 -6.99 -11.28
N GLY A 42 -9.24 -7.31 -12.52
CA GLY A 42 -8.57 -6.35 -13.41
C GLY A 42 -7.09 -6.15 -13.07
N GLU A 43 -6.46 -7.15 -12.44
CA GLU A 43 -5.06 -7.12 -12.05
C GLU A 43 -4.13 -6.81 -13.23
N ALA A 44 -3.15 -5.93 -12.99
CA ALA A 44 -2.21 -5.51 -14.03
C ALA A 44 -0.91 -6.32 -14.00
N TYR A 45 -0.41 -6.68 -15.17
CA TYR A 45 0.85 -7.38 -15.35
C TYR A 45 1.69 -6.77 -16.46
N TYR A 46 2.99 -6.58 -16.21
CA TYR A 46 3.97 -6.24 -17.24
C TYR A 46 4.61 -7.51 -17.78
N VAL A 47 4.57 -7.72 -19.09
CA VAL A 47 5.26 -8.84 -19.75
C VAL A 47 6.61 -8.36 -20.24
N SER A 48 7.70 -8.75 -19.58
CA SER A 48 9.03 -8.24 -19.90
C SER A 48 9.49 -8.69 -21.29
N PRO A 49 9.99 -7.79 -22.15
CA PRO A 49 10.54 -8.15 -23.44
C PRO A 49 11.88 -8.91 -23.35
N ASP A 50 12.56 -8.87 -22.18
CA ASP A 50 13.87 -9.49 -22.00
C ASP A 50 13.80 -10.99 -21.71
N ASN A 51 12.73 -11.43 -21.04
CA ASN A 51 12.61 -12.81 -20.60
C ASN A 51 11.21 -13.42 -20.80
N LEU A 52 10.28 -12.66 -21.39
CA LEU A 52 8.91 -13.08 -21.69
C LEU A 52 8.11 -13.52 -20.45
N ARG A 53 8.53 -13.08 -19.26
CA ARG A 53 7.83 -13.37 -18.00
C ARG A 53 6.86 -12.26 -17.64
N ARG A 54 5.78 -12.62 -16.95
CA ARG A 54 4.80 -11.67 -16.41
C ARG A 54 5.20 -11.22 -15.01
N TYR A 55 5.14 -9.92 -14.76
CA TYR A 55 5.45 -9.29 -13.48
C TYR A 55 4.21 -8.56 -13.00
N TYR A 56 3.81 -8.80 -11.76
CA TYR A 56 2.60 -8.23 -11.20
C TYR A 56 2.80 -6.74 -10.91
N LEU A 57 1.87 -5.89 -11.35
CA LEU A 57 1.90 -4.43 -11.16
C LEU A 57 0.79 -3.93 -10.22
N GLY A 58 0.02 -4.84 -9.62
CA GLY A 58 -1.19 -4.46 -8.89
C GLY A 58 -0.94 -3.81 -7.53
N ARG A 59 0.25 -3.96 -6.92
CA ARG A 59 0.64 -3.22 -5.70
C ARG A 59 1.67 -2.13 -6.03
N PRO A 60 1.63 -0.97 -5.36
CA PRO A 60 2.63 0.09 -5.55
C PRO A 60 4.06 -0.38 -5.38
N GLN A 61 4.34 -1.24 -4.39
CA GLN A 61 5.68 -1.77 -4.16
C GLN A 61 6.16 -2.68 -5.29
N ASP A 62 5.30 -3.56 -5.84
CA ASP A 62 5.70 -4.42 -6.96
C ASP A 62 6.05 -3.59 -8.19
N ALA A 63 5.22 -2.57 -8.48
CA ALA A 63 5.49 -1.64 -9.56
C ALA A 63 6.82 -0.90 -9.33
N PHE A 64 7.08 -0.43 -8.11
CA PHE A 64 8.33 0.20 -7.74
C PHE A 64 9.54 -0.73 -7.93
N ASP A 65 9.46 -1.98 -7.48
CA ASP A 65 10.52 -2.97 -7.60
C ASP A 65 10.80 -3.32 -9.07
N ILE A 66 9.75 -3.46 -9.88
CA ILE A 66 9.87 -3.62 -11.34
C ILE A 66 10.57 -2.42 -11.96
N MET A 67 10.14 -1.20 -11.62
CA MET A 67 10.73 0.02 -12.17
C MET A 67 12.21 0.15 -11.79
N ARG A 68 12.57 -0.21 -10.55
CA ARG A 68 13.94 -0.07 -10.05
C ARG A 68 14.87 -1.18 -10.54
N THR A 69 14.41 -2.42 -10.59
CA THR A 69 15.27 -3.58 -10.94
C THR A 69 15.26 -3.87 -12.44
N MET A 70 14.16 -3.62 -13.13
CA MET A 70 14.01 -3.91 -14.56
C MET A 70 14.05 -2.65 -15.44
N GLY A 71 14.05 -1.46 -14.83
CA GLY A 71 14.15 -0.20 -15.55
C GLY A 71 15.51 -0.08 -16.26
N LEU A 72 15.46 0.19 -17.56
CA LEU A 72 16.66 0.50 -18.33
C LEU A 72 17.04 1.97 -18.07
N GLY A 73 18.22 2.20 -17.51
CA GLY A 73 18.73 3.55 -17.29
C GLY A 73 18.83 4.35 -18.60
N ILE A 74 18.37 5.60 -18.58
CA ILE A 74 18.42 6.51 -19.74
C ILE A 74 18.80 7.93 -19.33
N THR A 75 19.67 8.56 -20.12
CA THR A 75 20.07 9.97 -19.95
C THR A 75 18.99 10.91 -20.46
N ASP A 76 18.97 12.16 -20.00
CA ASP A 76 18.01 13.18 -20.40
C ASP A 76 18.05 13.44 -21.90
N VAL A 77 19.27 13.47 -22.47
CA VAL A 77 19.50 13.66 -23.90
C VAL A 77 18.86 12.53 -24.73
N ASN A 78 19.00 11.28 -24.27
CA ASN A 78 18.41 10.14 -24.97
C ASN A 78 16.90 10.04 -24.71
N LEU A 79 16.44 10.34 -23.50
CA LEU A 79 15.02 10.37 -23.18
C LEU A 79 14.30 11.39 -24.06
N ALA A 80 14.86 12.59 -24.24
CA ALA A 80 14.32 13.65 -25.11
C ALA A 80 14.17 13.24 -26.59
N ARG A 81 14.90 12.21 -27.04
CA ARG A 81 14.81 11.65 -28.40
C ARG A 81 13.69 10.62 -28.59
N ILE A 82 12.94 10.31 -27.53
CA ILE A 82 11.73 9.49 -27.57
C ILE A 82 10.51 10.44 -27.46
N PRO A 83 9.45 10.35 -28.27
CA PRO A 83 8.35 11.31 -28.19
C PRO A 83 7.46 11.06 -26.97
N LYS A 84 6.92 12.11 -26.35
CA LYS A 84 5.84 11.98 -25.34
C LYS A 84 4.53 11.59 -26.01
N SER A 85 3.59 11.05 -25.23
CA SER A 85 2.25 10.66 -25.73
C SER A 85 1.54 11.79 -26.52
N THR A 86 1.70 13.04 -26.09
CA THR A 86 1.13 14.26 -26.68
C THR A 86 1.83 14.77 -27.94
N ASP A 87 3.01 14.24 -28.26
CA ASP A 87 3.84 14.79 -29.33
C ASP A 87 3.44 14.25 -30.70
N GLY A 88 3.59 15.08 -31.74
CA GLY A 88 3.25 14.73 -33.14
C GLY A 88 4.37 14.06 -33.95
N TRP A 89 5.56 13.87 -33.37
CA TRP A 89 6.74 13.31 -34.04
C TRP A 89 7.03 11.88 -33.55
N THR A 90 7.88 11.14 -34.27
CA THR A 90 8.01 9.67 -34.13
C THR A 90 9.25 9.18 -33.38
N GLY A 91 10.07 10.07 -32.83
CA GLY A 91 11.31 9.67 -32.16
C GLY A 91 12.51 9.47 -33.08
N ASP A 92 13.65 9.24 -32.46
CA ASP A 92 14.77 8.57 -33.11
C ASP A 92 14.43 7.08 -33.31
N ALA A 93 14.29 6.66 -34.58
CA ALA A 93 13.80 5.33 -34.92
C ALA A 93 14.70 4.19 -34.38
N SER A 94 16.01 4.40 -34.32
CA SER A 94 16.94 3.39 -33.80
C SER A 94 16.80 3.25 -32.29
N LEU A 95 16.76 4.38 -31.58
CA LEU A 95 16.59 4.39 -30.13
C LEU A 95 15.23 3.82 -29.73
N VAL A 96 14.14 4.35 -30.29
CA VAL A 96 12.76 3.89 -30.02
C VAL A 96 12.62 2.39 -30.34
N GLY A 97 13.22 1.93 -31.44
CA GLY A 97 13.24 0.51 -31.80
C GLY A 97 13.87 -0.40 -30.74
N HIS A 98 14.84 0.13 -29.98
CA HIS A 98 15.57 -0.58 -28.93
C HIS A 98 14.85 -0.56 -27.57
N VAL A 99 14.10 0.51 -27.29
CA VAL A 99 13.47 0.73 -25.98
C VAL A 99 11.97 0.49 -25.93
N ARG A 100 11.30 0.28 -27.06
CA ARG A 100 9.87 -0.05 -27.09
C ARG A 100 9.55 -1.27 -26.24
N GLY A 101 8.48 -1.15 -25.46
CA GLY A 101 8.05 -2.15 -24.50
C GLY A 101 8.86 -2.21 -23.22
N ARG A 102 9.85 -1.33 -23.03
CA ARG A 102 10.64 -1.26 -21.80
C ARG A 102 10.12 -0.18 -20.86
N ILE A 103 10.41 -0.41 -19.58
CA ILE A 103 10.40 0.64 -18.55
C ILE A 103 11.80 1.26 -18.55
N LEU A 104 11.86 2.59 -18.51
CA LEU A 104 13.07 3.39 -18.50
C LEU A 104 13.16 4.14 -17.18
N LEU A 105 14.38 4.25 -16.65
CA LEU A 105 14.67 5.03 -15.45
C LEU A 105 15.56 6.21 -15.84
N GLN A 106 15.08 7.43 -15.64
CA GLN A 106 15.84 8.64 -15.95
C GLN A 106 16.92 8.85 -14.89
N VAL A 107 18.19 8.66 -15.27
CA VAL A 107 19.30 8.56 -14.29
C VAL A 107 19.97 9.89 -13.93
N GLU A 108 19.72 10.96 -14.69
CA GLU A 108 20.39 12.27 -14.51
C GLU A 108 19.56 13.28 -13.71
N GLN A 109 18.32 12.94 -13.34
CA GLN A 109 17.42 13.78 -12.53
C GLN A 109 16.82 12.99 -11.34
N HIS A 110 15.54 13.20 -11.03
CA HIS A 110 14.85 12.66 -9.85
C HIS A 110 14.54 11.15 -9.90
N GLY A 111 15.19 10.37 -10.77
CA GLY A 111 14.93 8.93 -10.90
C GLY A 111 13.54 8.63 -11.48
N GLU A 112 13.04 9.48 -12.36
CA GLU A 112 11.70 9.34 -12.95
C GLU A 112 11.58 8.09 -13.81
N ALA A 113 10.48 7.35 -13.65
CA ALA A 113 10.17 6.18 -14.45
C ALA A 113 9.30 6.53 -15.66
N TRP A 114 9.60 5.89 -16.80
CA TRP A 114 8.88 6.07 -18.06
C TRP A 114 8.61 4.72 -18.72
N TYR A 115 7.43 4.52 -19.30
CA TYR A 115 7.09 3.35 -20.10
C TYR A 115 7.03 3.70 -21.58
N VAL A 116 7.74 2.96 -22.43
CA VAL A 116 7.66 3.15 -23.89
C VAL A 116 6.67 2.15 -24.46
N TYR A 117 5.51 2.62 -24.91
CA TYR A 117 4.45 1.72 -25.38
C TYR A 117 4.85 1.03 -26.71
N PRO A 118 4.77 -0.31 -26.80
CA PRO A 118 5.21 -1.07 -27.98
C PRO A 118 4.58 -0.64 -29.31
N ASP A 119 3.30 -0.26 -29.29
CA ASP A 119 2.53 -0.08 -30.53
C ASP A 119 2.75 1.29 -31.18
N ASN A 120 3.13 2.32 -30.41
CA ASN A 120 3.34 3.67 -30.92
C ASN A 120 4.75 4.25 -30.66
N GLY A 121 5.58 3.56 -29.87
CA GLY A 121 6.95 3.99 -29.56
C GLY A 121 7.05 5.26 -28.71
N LYS A 122 5.93 5.74 -28.14
CA LYS A 122 5.89 6.94 -27.31
C LYS A 122 6.15 6.60 -25.84
N ARG A 123 6.77 7.54 -25.12
CA ARG A 123 6.99 7.44 -23.68
C ARG A 123 5.80 7.99 -22.89
N TYR A 124 5.47 7.29 -21.82
CA TYR A 124 4.42 7.60 -20.86
C TYR A 124 5.07 7.68 -19.48
N PHE A 125 4.72 8.70 -18.71
CA PHE A 125 5.26 8.88 -17.37
C PHE A 125 4.69 7.83 -16.42
N LEU A 126 5.51 7.26 -15.54
CA LEU A 126 5.15 6.25 -14.53
C LEU A 126 5.41 6.73 -13.09
N GLY A 127 5.65 8.02 -12.88
CA GLY A 127 6.08 8.54 -11.58
C GLY A 127 4.98 8.63 -10.51
N ARG A 128 3.69 8.55 -10.86
CA ARG A 128 2.57 8.59 -9.89
C ARG A 128 1.56 7.47 -10.14
N PRO A 129 0.83 7.02 -9.11
CA PRO A 129 -0.22 6.00 -9.27
C PRO A 129 -1.27 6.35 -10.33
N SER A 130 -1.64 7.64 -10.44
CA SER A 130 -2.59 8.11 -11.45
C SER A 130 -2.06 8.00 -12.88
N ASP A 131 -0.75 8.16 -13.11
CA ASP A 131 -0.15 8.02 -14.43
C ASP A 131 -0.12 6.54 -14.85
N ALA A 132 0.22 5.65 -13.92
CA ALA A 132 0.14 4.20 -14.14
C ALA A 132 -1.30 3.77 -14.46
N PHE A 133 -2.30 4.28 -13.72
CA PHE A 133 -3.72 4.04 -14.00
C PHE A 133 -4.14 4.53 -15.39
N ASN A 134 -3.68 5.71 -15.80
CA ASN A 134 -3.97 6.25 -17.14
C ASN A 134 -3.38 5.37 -18.25
N ILE A 135 -2.19 4.81 -18.05
CA ILE A 135 -1.58 3.86 -18.99
C ILE A 135 -2.40 2.57 -19.04
N MET A 136 -2.77 2.00 -17.89
CA MET A 136 -3.55 0.77 -17.80
C MET A 136 -4.93 0.93 -18.44
N SER A 137 -5.63 2.04 -18.21
CA SER A 137 -6.96 2.29 -18.77
C SER A 137 -6.96 2.60 -20.27
N SER A 138 -5.93 3.29 -20.78
CA SER A 138 -5.89 3.71 -22.19
C SER A 138 -5.14 2.75 -23.12
N LEU A 139 -4.15 2.02 -22.61
CA LEU A 139 -3.24 1.18 -23.39
C LEU A 139 -3.28 -0.30 -22.98
N GLY A 140 -3.90 -0.61 -21.84
CA GLY A 140 -3.96 -1.95 -21.29
C GLY A 140 -4.71 -2.92 -22.20
N LEU A 141 -4.07 -4.04 -22.51
CA LEU A 141 -4.70 -5.12 -23.26
C LEU A 141 -5.35 -6.10 -22.28
N GLY A 142 -6.64 -6.38 -22.44
CA GLY A 142 -7.30 -7.43 -21.66
C GLY A 142 -6.74 -8.82 -21.99
N ILE A 143 -6.48 -9.62 -20.96
CA ILE A 143 -6.03 -11.02 -21.07
C ILE A 143 -6.88 -11.94 -20.20
N SER A 144 -7.26 -13.10 -20.73
CA SER A 144 -7.99 -14.13 -19.98
C SER A 144 -7.11 -14.73 -18.88
N THR A 145 -7.72 -15.22 -17.81
CA THR A 145 -7.01 -15.96 -16.76
C THR A 145 -6.27 -17.17 -17.35
N ARG A 146 -6.91 -17.85 -18.31
CA ARG A 146 -6.33 -18.98 -19.04
C ARG A 146 -5.06 -18.58 -19.79
N ASP A 147 -5.11 -17.54 -20.62
CA ASP A 147 -3.94 -17.14 -21.43
C ASP A 147 -2.84 -16.52 -20.56
N LEU A 148 -3.20 -15.73 -19.55
CA LEU A 148 -2.23 -15.18 -18.61
C LEU A 148 -1.48 -16.31 -17.90
N SER A 149 -2.19 -17.35 -17.45
CA SER A 149 -1.61 -18.51 -16.75
C SER A 149 -0.49 -19.21 -17.53
N THR A 150 -0.50 -19.12 -18.87
CA THR A 150 0.52 -19.72 -19.74
C THR A 150 1.85 -18.95 -19.75
N ILE A 151 1.86 -17.72 -19.23
CA ILE A 151 3.05 -16.87 -19.16
C ILE A 151 3.74 -17.11 -17.82
N VAL A 152 5.02 -17.49 -17.84
CA VAL A 152 5.80 -17.74 -16.63
C VAL A 152 5.86 -16.48 -15.77
N VAL A 153 5.65 -16.63 -14.46
CA VAL A 153 5.79 -15.53 -13.50
C VAL A 153 7.26 -15.14 -13.35
N GLY A 154 7.52 -13.84 -13.42
CA GLY A 154 8.81 -13.23 -13.17
C GLY A 154 9.01 -12.99 -11.68
N THR A 155 10.21 -13.23 -11.19
CA THR A 155 10.62 -12.88 -9.83
C THR A 155 11.63 -11.74 -9.90
N ILE A 156 11.60 -10.85 -8.91
CA ILE A 156 12.58 -9.78 -8.71
C ILE A 156 13.26 -10.09 -7.38
N ALA A 157 14.58 -10.26 -7.40
CA ALA A 157 15.35 -10.44 -6.17
C ALA A 157 15.37 -9.12 -5.41
N THR A 158 14.76 -9.08 -4.22
CA THR A 158 14.82 -7.94 -3.32
C THR A 158 16.10 -8.02 -2.50
N GLY A 159 17.13 -7.23 -2.85
CA GLY A 159 18.36 -7.16 -2.06
C GLY A 159 19.40 -6.15 -2.54
N GLN A 160 19.87 -5.32 -1.59
CA GLN A 160 21.00 -4.38 -1.60
C GLN A 160 20.77 -2.95 -2.13
N THR A 161 20.49 -2.05 -1.18
CA THR A 161 20.90 -0.65 -1.22
C THR A 161 22.43 -0.54 -1.21
N GLY A 162 23.02 -0.21 -2.35
CA GLY A 162 24.41 0.22 -2.47
C GLY A 162 24.45 1.63 -3.04
N ALA A 163 24.58 2.62 -2.16
CA ALA A 163 25.05 3.94 -2.52
C ALA A 163 26.57 3.93 -2.48
N THR A 164 27.24 4.09 -3.62
CA THR A 164 28.59 4.66 -3.72
C THR A 164 28.64 5.52 -4.98
N GLY A 165 29.03 6.78 -4.82
CA GLY A 165 29.22 7.73 -5.92
C GLY A 165 30.64 7.68 -6.49
N GLY A 166 30.82 8.39 -7.60
CA GLY A 166 32.06 9.11 -7.92
C GLY A 166 33.06 8.46 -8.89
N ASP A 167 32.90 8.82 -10.17
CA ASP A 167 33.92 9.28 -11.14
C ASP A 167 34.99 8.32 -11.74
N GLY A 168 35.09 8.30 -13.08
CA GLY A 168 36.39 8.21 -13.80
C GLY A 168 36.68 6.99 -14.71
N GLN A 169 36.37 7.14 -15.99
CA GLN A 169 36.83 6.41 -17.22
C GLN A 169 38.36 6.03 -17.30
N PRO A 170 38.89 5.24 -18.28
CA PRO A 170 38.68 3.81 -18.63
C PRO A 170 39.99 2.98 -19.00
N VAL A 171 39.88 1.63 -19.05
CA VAL A 171 40.70 0.53 -19.72
C VAL A 171 42.24 0.39 -19.49
N PRO A 172 42.93 -0.78 -19.71
CA PRO A 172 42.54 -2.06 -20.38
C PRO A 172 42.95 -3.39 -19.65
N ALA A 173 42.80 -4.51 -20.40
CA ALA A 173 43.12 -5.94 -20.18
C ALA A 173 44.38 -6.25 -19.34
N ASP A 174 44.46 -7.39 -18.64
CA ASP A 174 45.06 -8.64 -19.18
C ASP A 174 44.65 -9.92 -18.40
N GLU A 175 45.04 -11.05 -18.99
CA GLU A 175 44.60 -12.45 -18.90
C GLU A 175 44.93 -13.29 -17.64
N GLU A 176 44.18 -14.40 -17.50
CA GLU A 176 44.47 -15.74 -16.93
C GLU A 176 44.90 -15.85 -15.43
N ASP A 177 44.27 -16.71 -14.62
CA ASP A 177 44.44 -18.18 -14.64
C ASP A 177 43.26 -18.91 -13.97
N ALA A 178 43.00 -20.11 -14.47
CA ALA A 178 41.92 -21.02 -14.15
C ALA A 178 42.33 -22.10 -13.15
N SER A 179 41.46 -22.37 -12.18
CA SER A 179 41.16 -23.72 -11.68
C SER A 179 39.83 -23.61 -10.92
N GLY A 180 38.78 -24.39 -11.17
CA GLY A 180 38.73 -25.74 -11.71
C GLY A 180 38.19 -26.64 -10.60
N ASP A 181 36.90 -26.52 -10.27
CA ASP A 181 36.15 -27.64 -9.73
C ASP A 181 34.74 -27.66 -10.31
N ALA A 182 34.41 -28.80 -10.89
CA ALA A 182 33.14 -29.06 -11.55
C ALA A 182 32.22 -29.73 -10.53
N ASP A 183 31.04 -29.18 -10.29
CA ASP A 183 29.93 -30.00 -9.84
C ASP A 183 28.64 -29.65 -10.58
N SER A 184 27.98 -30.76 -10.87
CA SER A 184 26.79 -31.08 -11.62
C SER A 184 25.60 -30.13 -11.41
N GLY A 185 24.80 -30.05 -12.48
CA GLY A 185 23.60 -29.24 -12.54
C GLY A 185 22.69 -29.43 -11.34
N ASP A 186 22.57 -28.38 -10.53
CA ASP A 186 21.47 -28.24 -9.61
C ASP A 186 20.22 -27.89 -10.42
N THR A 187 19.41 -28.93 -10.61
CA THR A 187 18.06 -28.80 -11.11
C THR A 187 17.34 -28.00 -10.03
N ILE A 188 17.03 -26.72 -10.28
CA ILE A 188 16.22 -25.96 -9.31
C ILE A 188 14.83 -26.57 -9.28
N VAL A 189 14.69 -27.48 -8.33
CA VAL A 189 13.46 -27.87 -7.66
C VAL A 189 12.72 -26.57 -7.33
N ASN A 190 11.43 -26.52 -7.63
CA ASN A 190 10.56 -25.48 -7.08
C ASN A 190 10.53 -25.64 -5.55
N THR A 191 11.47 -25.00 -4.87
CA THR A 191 11.43 -24.71 -3.44
C THR A 191 11.20 -23.20 -3.38
N ASN A 192 10.04 -22.69 -2.99
CA ASN A 192 9.81 -22.41 -1.57
C ASN A 192 10.95 -22.92 -0.67
N THR A 193 12.16 -22.38 -0.82
CA THR A 193 13.05 -22.23 0.34
C THR A 193 12.50 -21.02 1.08
N GLU A 194 11.39 -21.27 1.77
CA GLU A 194 11.04 -20.67 3.04
C GLU A 194 12.33 -20.18 3.71
N ASP A 195 12.40 -18.91 4.12
CA ASP A 195 13.37 -18.45 5.12
C ASP A 195 13.56 -19.60 6.13
N PRO A 196 14.77 -20.07 6.44
CA PRO A 196 14.95 -21.19 7.37
C PRO A 196 14.29 -20.94 8.72
N ASN A 197 14.05 -19.67 9.07
CA ASN A 197 13.29 -19.21 10.24
C ASN A 197 11.79 -19.00 9.99
N SER A 198 11.27 -19.49 8.85
CA SER A 198 9.86 -19.46 8.50
C SER A 198 9.17 -20.82 8.58
N VAL A 199 7.84 -20.79 8.73
CA VAL A 199 6.96 -21.97 8.77
C VAL A 199 5.67 -21.70 8.00
N VAL A 200 5.30 -22.60 7.10
CA VAL A 200 3.99 -22.60 6.45
C VAL A 200 2.93 -23.19 7.36
N VAL A 201 1.77 -22.54 7.44
CA VAL A 201 0.60 -23.06 8.14
C VAL A 201 -0.64 -23.03 7.24
N SER A 202 -1.41 -24.13 7.24
CA SER A 202 -2.62 -24.31 6.43
C SER A 202 -3.86 -24.67 7.25
N SER A 203 -3.76 -24.62 8.58
CA SER A 203 -4.88 -24.87 9.50
C SER A 203 -4.75 -24.02 10.76
N VAL A 204 -5.86 -23.86 11.48
CA VAL A 204 -5.89 -23.15 12.78
C VAL A 204 -4.93 -23.79 13.78
N SER A 205 -4.92 -25.13 13.88
CA SER A 205 -4.01 -25.82 14.81
C SER A 205 -2.54 -25.59 14.46
N ALA A 206 -2.19 -25.58 13.18
CA ALA A 206 -0.82 -25.30 12.74
C ALA A 206 -0.42 -23.84 13.01
N LEU A 207 -1.34 -22.89 12.79
CA LEU A 207 -1.12 -21.48 13.11
C LEU A 207 -0.89 -21.27 14.61
N VAL A 208 -1.73 -21.86 15.47
CA VAL A 208 -1.55 -21.80 16.93
C VAL A 208 -0.20 -22.38 17.34
N SER A 209 0.14 -23.58 16.89
CA SER A 209 1.44 -24.19 17.22
C SER A 209 2.63 -23.39 16.67
N ALA A 210 2.49 -22.74 15.51
CA ALA A 210 3.55 -21.89 14.98
C ALA A 210 3.78 -20.64 15.85
N ILE A 211 2.71 -20.04 16.37
CA ILE A 211 2.81 -18.91 17.32
C ILE A 211 3.44 -19.37 18.65
N GLU A 212 3.02 -20.50 19.19
CA GLU A 212 3.61 -21.09 20.41
C GLU A 212 5.12 -21.36 20.22
N ASN A 213 5.49 -21.97 19.09
CA ASN A 213 6.89 -22.23 18.75
C ASN A 213 7.71 -20.94 18.53
N ALA A 214 7.09 -19.88 17.99
CA ALA A 214 7.71 -18.58 17.83
C ALA A 214 7.99 -17.94 19.20
N ASN A 215 7.06 -18.05 20.13
CA ASN A 215 7.21 -17.60 21.52
C ASN A 215 8.37 -18.32 22.25
N ASP A 216 8.60 -19.59 21.93
CA ASP A 216 9.73 -20.38 22.44
C ASP A 216 11.05 -20.12 21.68
N GLY A 217 11.05 -19.21 20.69
CA GLY A 217 12.24 -18.73 19.98
C GLY A 217 12.64 -19.52 18.73
N SER A 218 11.78 -20.43 18.22
CA SER A 218 12.20 -21.47 17.27
C SER A 218 11.85 -21.26 15.78
N LYS A 219 11.18 -20.16 15.41
CA LYS A 219 10.97 -19.64 14.04
C LYS A 219 10.12 -18.39 14.17
N LYS A 220 10.54 -17.24 13.61
CA LYS A 220 9.84 -15.97 13.81
C LYS A 220 8.92 -15.58 12.66
N THR A 221 9.03 -16.22 11.48
CA THR A 221 8.19 -15.90 10.32
C THR A 221 7.13 -16.98 10.09
N ILE A 222 5.86 -16.61 10.02
CA ILE A 222 4.74 -17.52 9.81
C ILE A 222 4.05 -17.15 8.49
N LEU A 223 4.10 -18.07 7.53
CA LEU A 223 3.48 -17.94 6.22
C LEU A 223 2.15 -18.68 6.22
N VAL A 224 1.06 -17.95 6.07
CA VAL A 224 -0.29 -18.50 6.15
C VAL A 224 -0.81 -18.77 4.74
N GLU A 225 -1.20 -20.02 4.47
CA GLU A 225 -1.85 -20.39 3.20
C GLU A 225 -3.23 -19.73 3.05
N ASP A 226 -3.68 -19.63 1.80
CA ASP A 226 -5.02 -19.11 1.50
C ASP A 226 -6.10 -19.95 2.22
N GLY A 227 -7.01 -19.27 2.89
CA GLY A 227 -8.05 -19.91 3.69
C GLY A 227 -8.71 -18.99 4.70
N THR A 228 -9.76 -19.52 5.34
CA THR A 228 -10.41 -18.89 6.48
C THR A 228 -10.10 -19.69 7.75
N TYR A 229 -9.52 -19.01 8.72
CA TYR A 229 -9.04 -19.57 9.99
C TYR A 229 -9.92 -19.01 11.10
N THR A 230 -10.96 -19.77 11.47
CA THR A 230 -11.82 -19.45 12.61
C THR A 230 -11.14 -19.89 13.90
N LEU A 231 -10.67 -18.94 14.67
CA LEU A 231 -9.97 -19.17 15.92
C LEU A 231 -10.94 -19.60 17.03
N GLY A 232 -10.47 -20.43 17.95
CA GLY A 232 -11.18 -20.76 19.20
C GLY A 232 -10.72 -19.92 20.40
N ASN A 233 -9.61 -19.20 20.26
CA ASN A 233 -9.05 -18.29 21.26
C ASN A 233 -8.10 -17.30 20.57
N MET A 234 -7.72 -16.22 21.26
CA MET A 234 -6.72 -15.28 20.75
C MET A 234 -5.34 -15.93 20.59
N LEU A 235 -4.54 -15.42 19.65
CA LEU A 235 -3.14 -15.79 19.46
C LEU A 235 -2.28 -14.87 20.34
N TRP A 236 -1.62 -15.44 21.34
CA TRP A 236 -0.70 -14.72 22.23
C TRP A 236 0.70 -14.70 21.61
N VAL A 237 1.28 -13.51 21.45
CA VAL A 237 2.61 -13.30 20.85
C VAL A 237 3.51 -12.64 21.89
N SER A 238 4.39 -13.40 22.54
CA SER A 238 5.32 -12.89 23.56
C SER A 238 6.77 -12.80 23.11
N ALA A 239 7.13 -13.40 21.97
CA ALA A 239 8.47 -13.25 21.42
C ALA A 239 8.57 -12.02 20.51
N ASP A 240 9.73 -11.39 20.53
CA ASP A 240 10.03 -10.27 19.66
C ASP A 240 10.23 -10.73 18.20
N GLY A 241 10.05 -9.84 17.24
CA GLY A 241 10.36 -10.03 15.83
C GLY A 241 9.47 -11.05 15.11
N VAL A 242 8.33 -11.43 15.70
CA VAL A 242 7.40 -12.38 15.09
C VAL A 242 6.68 -11.71 13.91
N THR A 243 6.70 -12.36 12.76
CA THR A 243 6.01 -11.93 11.55
C THR A 243 4.94 -12.95 11.19
N VAL A 244 3.70 -12.50 11.02
CA VAL A 244 2.61 -13.31 10.46
C VAL A 244 2.13 -12.67 9.16
N ARG A 245 2.19 -13.43 8.06
CA ARG A 245 1.79 -12.90 6.75
C ARG A 245 1.16 -13.94 5.86
N SER A 246 0.37 -13.49 4.89
CA SER A 246 -0.08 -14.37 3.81
C SER A 246 1.11 -14.89 2.99
N ARG A 247 1.01 -16.16 2.59
CA ARG A 247 1.91 -16.78 1.62
C ARG A 247 1.70 -16.22 0.21
N SER A 248 0.44 -15.98 -0.18
CA SER A 248 0.09 -15.45 -1.51
C SER A 248 0.35 -13.96 -1.65
N GLY A 249 0.44 -13.23 -0.53
CA GLY A 249 0.53 -11.77 -0.53
C GLY A 249 -0.80 -11.07 -0.84
N ASN A 250 -1.90 -11.83 -0.87
CA ASN A 250 -3.25 -11.33 -1.08
C ASN A 250 -4.01 -11.31 0.26
N ARG A 251 -4.29 -10.10 0.78
CA ARG A 251 -5.00 -9.90 2.05
C ARG A 251 -6.40 -10.49 2.09
N GLU A 252 -7.06 -10.57 0.93
CA GLU A 252 -8.43 -11.09 0.81
C GLU A 252 -8.47 -12.62 0.76
N ALA A 253 -7.33 -13.27 0.51
CA ALA A 253 -7.24 -14.73 0.42
C ALA A 253 -6.95 -15.41 1.77
N VAL A 254 -6.45 -14.66 2.77
CA VAL A 254 -6.17 -15.17 4.11
C VAL A 254 -6.97 -14.39 5.15
N ILE A 255 -7.96 -15.06 5.73
CA ILE A 255 -8.87 -14.47 6.72
C ILE A 255 -8.63 -15.14 8.07
N LEU A 256 -8.11 -14.39 9.04
CA LEU A 256 -8.10 -14.78 10.44
C LEU A 256 -9.32 -14.16 11.12
N GLN A 257 -10.15 -14.99 11.77
CA GLN A 257 -11.38 -14.50 12.37
C GLN A 257 -11.70 -15.15 13.72
N GLY A 258 -12.37 -14.39 14.59
CA GLY A 258 -13.07 -14.95 15.73
C GLY A 258 -14.46 -15.48 15.35
N ASP A 259 -15.31 -15.65 16.36
CA ASP A 259 -16.69 -16.13 16.24
C ASP A 259 -17.74 -15.01 16.12
N GLY A 260 -17.35 -13.74 16.29
CA GLY A 260 -18.22 -12.56 16.10
C GLY A 260 -17.86 -11.40 17.03
N MET A 261 -18.39 -10.20 16.74
CA MET A 261 -18.24 -9.02 17.62
C MET A 261 -18.91 -9.17 18.99
N THR A 262 -19.84 -10.13 19.12
CA THR A 262 -20.46 -10.55 20.39
C THR A 262 -20.05 -11.98 20.78
N GLY A 263 -18.97 -12.48 20.16
CA GLY A 263 -18.46 -13.83 20.32
C GLY A 263 -17.58 -13.99 21.56
N SER A 264 -16.91 -15.13 21.65
CA SER A 264 -16.02 -15.51 22.76
C SER A 264 -14.55 -15.21 22.49
N VAL A 265 -14.15 -15.04 21.23
CA VAL A 265 -12.76 -14.72 20.88
C VAL A 265 -12.54 -13.21 20.99
N SER A 266 -11.77 -12.80 22.00
CA SER A 266 -11.52 -11.38 22.27
C SER A 266 -10.65 -10.70 21.22
N HIS A 267 -9.59 -11.37 20.75
CA HIS A 267 -8.61 -10.81 19.81
C HIS A 267 -8.21 -11.79 18.72
N ILE A 268 -7.66 -11.29 17.61
CA ILE A 268 -6.84 -12.15 16.74
C ILE A 268 -5.45 -12.27 17.36
N PHE A 269 -4.74 -11.15 17.50
CA PHE A 269 -3.40 -11.09 18.10
C PHE A 269 -3.40 -10.26 19.37
N ASN A 270 -2.88 -10.84 20.44
CA ASN A 270 -2.56 -10.13 21.68
C ASN A 270 -1.06 -10.22 21.92
N VAL A 271 -0.37 -9.09 21.86
CA VAL A 271 1.05 -8.99 21.57
C VAL A 271 1.79 -8.34 22.75
N ALA A 272 2.82 -9.00 23.25
CA ALA A 272 3.67 -8.57 24.35
C ALA A 272 5.17 -8.58 23.99
N GLY A 273 5.54 -8.99 22.77
CA GLY A 273 6.91 -8.92 22.26
C GLY A 273 7.07 -7.83 21.21
N ASP A 274 8.27 -7.27 21.12
CA ASP A 274 8.62 -6.16 20.23
C ASP A 274 8.69 -6.59 18.76
N ASP A 275 8.78 -5.65 17.83
CA ASP A 275 9.02 -5.89 16.39
C ASP A 275 8.00 -6.85 15.74
N PHE A 276 6.78 -6.92 16.27
CA PHE A 276 5.72 -7.75 15.71
C PHE A 276 5.26 -7.22 14.36
N THR A 277 5.09 -8.11 13.38
CA THR A 277 4.69 -7.74 12.02
C THR A 277 3.46 -8.53 11.56
N VAL A 278 2.44 -7.81 11.06
CA VAL A 278 1.28 -8.39 10.37
C VAL A 278 1.21 -7.85 8.95
N ARG A 279 1.17 -8.74 7.95
CA ARG A 279 1.10 -8.33 6.55
C ARG A 279 0.19 -9.17 5.69
N ASP A 280 -0.49 -8.54 4.74
CA ASP A 280 -1.25 -9.23 3.70
C ASP A 280 -2.35 -10.16 4.29
N LEU A 281 -3.06 -9.74 5.36
CA LEU A 281 -4.10 -10.53 6.04
C LEU A 281 -5.40 -9.75 6.22
N THR A 282 -6.54 -10.45 6.23
CA THR A 282 -7.81 -9.94 6.78
C THR A 282 -7.98 -10.42 8.22
N LEU A 283 -8.26 -9.49 9.14
CA LEU A 283 -8.50 -9.73 10.57
C LEU A 283 -9.92 -9.30 10.92
N ARG A 284 -10.76 -10.22 11.41
CA ARG A 284 -12.18 -9.88 11.59
C ARG A 284 -12.93 -10.61 12.72
N ARG A 285 -14.12 -10.09 13.05
CA ARG A 285 -15.13 -10.79 13.87
C ARG A 285 -14.62 -11.24 15.24
N VAL A 286 -14.00 -10.33 15.98
CA VAL A 286 -13.57 -10.56 17.37
C VAL A 286 -14.33 -9.65 18.31
N ALA A 287 -14.48 -10.05 19.57
CA ALA A 287 -15.27 -9.35 20.57
C ALA A 287 -14.63 -8.04 21.07
N ASN A 288 -13.30 -7.91 20.96
CA ASN A 288 -12.55 -6.71 21.33
C ASN A 288 -11.76 -6.21 20.11
N HIS A 289 -10.43 -6.38 20.11
CA HIS A 289 -9.52 -5.78 19.12
C HIS A 289 -8.92 -6.84 18.19
N ALA A 290 -8.76 -6.55 16.90
CA ALA A 290 -8.06 -7.48 16.01
C ALA A 290 -6.58 -7.62 16.41
N ILE A 291 -5.92 -6.50 16.73
CA ILE A 291 -4.57 -6.49 17.33
C ILE A 291 -4.61 -5.65 18.60
N GLN A 292 -4.11 -6.19 19.71
CA GLN A 292 -3.75 -5.41 20.88
C GLN A 292 -2.28 -5.56 21.20
N LEU A 293 -1.57 -4.44 21.36
CA LEU A 293 -0.28 -4.39 22.02
C LEU A 293 -0.47 -4.23 23.54
N GLN A 294 0.29 -5.00 24.30
CA GLN A 294 0.48 -4.77 25.72
C GLN A 294 1.33 -3.51 25.96
N VAL A 295 1.44 -3.11 27.22
CA VAL A 295 2.26 -1.96 27.63
C VAL A 295 3.73 -2.23 27.26
N ASP A 296 4.44 -1.20 26.79
CA ASP A 296 5.90 -1.25 26.51
C ASP A 296 6.26 -2.20 25.36
N VAL A 297 5.47 -2.20 24.29
CA VAL A 297 5.75 -2.97 23.07
C VAL A 297 6.13 -2.04 21.92
N ASP A 298 7.34 -2.19 21.40
CA ASP A 298 7.93 -1.37 20.36
C ASP A 298 7.86 -2.02 18.97
N GLY A 299 7.97 -1.21 17.91
CA GLY A 299 8.29 -1.70 16.57
C GLY A 299 7.18 -2.44 15.82
N LEU A 300 5.91 -2.29 16.21
CA LEU A 300 4.79 -2.89 15.45
C LEU A 300 4.82 -2.47 13.98
N THR A 301 4.72 -3.43 13.06
CA THR A 301 4.50 -3.16 11.63
C THR A 301 3.20 -3.81 11.15
N VAL A 302 2.30 -3.02 10.59
CA VAL A 302 1.09 -3.46 9.91
C VAL A 302 1.12 -2.93 8.47
N ASP A 303 1.11 -3.83 7.49
CA ASP A 303 1.11 -3.44 6.07
C ASP A 303 0.16 -4.30 5.24
N ASN A 304 -0.64 -3.67 4.37
CA ASN A 304 -1.58 -4.34 3.46
C ASN A 304 -2.56 -5.26 4.22
N ALA A 305 -2.99 -4.87 5.43
CA ALA A 305 -3.96 -5.61 6.22
C ALA A 305 -5.40 -5.09 6.01
N HIS A 306 -6.39 -5.90 6.34
CA HIS A 306 -7.80 -5.52 6.33
C HIS A 306 -8.43 -5.83 7.69
N PHE A 307 -8.73 -4.79 8.46
CA PHE A 307 -9.44 -4.86 9.73
C PHE A 307 -10.93 -4.68 9.49
N LEU A 308 -11.73 -5.68 9.88
CA LEU A 308 -13.15 -5.74 9.53
C LEU A 308 -13.99 -6.21 10.70
N ASP A 309 -15.00 -5.43 11.09
CA ASP A 309 -16.01 -5.83 12.08
C ASP A 309 -15.43 -6.36 13.42
N THR A 310 -14.77 -5.48 14.18
CA THR A 310 -14.30 -5.73 15.57
C THR A 310 -15.30 -5.21 16.60
N GLY A 311 -15.38 -5.82 17.79
CA GLY A 311 -16.31 -5.38 18.83
C GLY A 311 -15.92 -4.04 19.49
N GLU A 312 -14.62 -3.74 19.49
CA GLU A 312 -14.02 -2.52 20.03
C GLU A 312 -13.00 -1.96 19.02
N GLN A 313 -12.01 -1.17 19.46
CA GLN A 313 -10.98 -0.56 18.61
C GLN A 313 -10.23 -1.63 17.79
N MET A 314 -10.00 -1.40 16.49
CA MET A 314 -9.44 -2.42 15.60
C MET A 314 -7.98 -2.75 15.92
N LEU A 315 -7.18 -1.72 16.18
CA LEU A 315 -5.80 -1.80 16.65
C LEU A 315 -5.68 -0.99 17.94
N LYS A 316 -5.32 -1.65 19.03
CA LYS A 316 -5.24 -1.07 20.37
C LYS A 316 -3.83 -1.13 20.93
N VAL A 317 -3.36 -0.03 21.53
CA VAL A 317 -2.12 -0.02 22.34
C VAL A 317 -2.49 0.25 23.79
N ALA A 318 -2.18 -0.69 24.68
CA ALA A 318 -2.37 -0.53 26.11
C ALA A 318 -1.29 0.38 26.73
N TYR A 319 -1.58 0.94 27.91
CA TYR A 319 -0.59 1.71 28.68
C TYR A 319 -0.80 1.53 30.18
N ASP A 320 0.24 1.84 30.95
CA ASP A 320 0.19 1.90 32.40
C ASP A 320 0.27 3.37 32.86
N ALA A 321 -0.84 3.90 33.37
CA ALA A 321 -0.90 5.26 33.91
C ALA A 321 0.02 5.48 35.12
N GLY A 322 0.43 4.41 35.82
CA GLY A 322 1.40 4.45 36.90
C GLY A 322 2.86 4.46 36.43
N ASN A 323 3.12 4.14 35.17
CA ASN A 323 4.45 4.02 34.57
C ASN A 323 4.50 4.63 33.16
N MET A 324 4.44 5.97 33.08
CA MET A 324 4.48 6.69 31.79
C MET A 324 5.83 6.60 31.06
N SER A 325 6.87 6.03 31.67
CA SER A 325 8.13 5.70 30.97
C SER A 325 8.02 4.46 30.09
N ALA A 326 7.05 3.59 30.35
CA ALA A 326 6.78 2.41 29.53
C ALA A 326 5.88 2.80 28.35
N SER A 327 6.51 3.21 27.25
CA SER A 327 5.83 3.67 26.04
C SER A 327 6.02 2.69 24.90
N SER A 328 5.00 2.57 24.04
CA SER A 328 5.07 1.75 22.83
C SER A 328 5.50 2.60 21.65
N ASP A 329 6.73 2.40 21.16
CA ASP A 329 7.39 3.32 20.26
C ASP A 329 7.62 2.75 18.87
N GLY A 330 7.70 3.63 17.87
CA GLY A 330 8.18 3.29 16.52
C GLY A 330 7.22 2.45 15.67
N GLY A 331 5.93 2.39 15.99
CA GLY A 331 4.98 1.61 15.20
C GLY A 331 4.68 2.21 13.81
N LEU A 332 4.46 1.34 12.83
CA LEU A 332 4.14 1.64 11.44
C LEU A 332 2.83 0.94 11.04
N VAL A 333 1.86 1.72 10.58
CA VAL A 333 0.60 1.21 10.01
C VAL A 333 0.43 1.80 8.61
N GLU A 334 0.50 0.95 7.59
CA GLU A 334 0.42 1.39 6.19
C GLU A 334 -0.37 0.50 5.23
N ASN A 335 -0.81 1.09 4.12
CA ASN A 335 -1.50 0.43 3.00
C ASN A 335 -2.72 -0.42 3.40
N SER A 336 -3.29 -0.16 4.58
CA SER A 336 -4.29 -1.03 5.22
C SER A 336 -5.71 -0.44 5.12
N LEU A 337 -6.69 -1.31 5.27
CA LEU A 337 -8.12 -0.96 5.25
C LEU A 337 -8.72 -1.27 6.62
N PHE A 338 -9.44 -0.32 7.19
CA PHE A 338 -10.18 -0.42 8.44
C PHE A 338 -11.64 -0.08 8.15
N GLU A 339 -12.55 -1.04 8.25
CA GLU A 339 -13.96 -0.76 7.99
C GLU A 339 -14.96 -1.60 8.77
N TYR A 340 -16.16 -1.06 8.89
CA TYR A 340 -17.34 -1.82 9.30
C TYR A 340 -18.23 -2.10 8.09
N SER A 341 -18.53 -3.39 7.87
CA SER A 341 -19.30 -3.85 6.72
C SER A 341 -20.77 -3.43 6.77
N ALA A 342 -21.32 -3.25 7.98
CA ALA A 342 -22.69 -2.78 8.21
C ALA A 342 -22.87 -1.28 7.95
N GLY A 343 -21.79 -0.55 7.67
CA GLY A 343 -21.82 0.90 7.56
C GLY A 343 -21.77 1.63 8.90
N HIS A 344 -21.72 0.93 10.03
CA HIS A 344 -21.45 1.45 11.37
C HIS A 344 -20.92 0.30 12.24
N GLY A 345 -20.28 0.62 13.36
CA GLY A 345 -19.83 -0.39 14.32
C GLY A 345 -20.94 -0.90 15.23
N PRO A 346 -20.64 -1.84 16.14
CA PRO A 346 -21.64 -2.46 17.01
C PRO A 346 -22.08 -1.58 18.20
N GLN A 347 -21.28 -0.57 18.56
CA GLN A 347 -21.43 0.27 19.76
C GLN A 347 -20.46 1.47 19.69
N TYR A 348 -20.42 2.35 20.70
CA TYR A 348 -19.64 3.60 20.66
C TYR A 348 -18.17 3.46 21.09
N TYR A 349 -17.81 2.47 21.91
CA TYR A 349 -16.43 2.21 22.34
C TYR A 349 -15.66 1.43 21.26
N ILE A 350 -15.55 2.06 20.08
CA ILE A 350 -14.90 1.55 18.88
C ILE A 350 -13.99 2.63 18.30
N GLY A 351 -12.99 2.21 17.52
CA GLY A 351 -12.02 3.08 16.87
C GLY A 351 -11.23 2.31 15.81
N GLY A 352 -10.43 3.01 15.01
CA GLY A 352 -9.53 2.37 14.06
C GLY A 352 -8.21 2.00 14.74
N VAL A 353 -7.27 2.93 14.74
CA VAL A 353 -6.07 2.90 15.57
C VAL A 353 -6.33 3.69 16.84
N ASP A 354 -6.22 3.06 18.01
CA ASP A 354 -6.30 3.73 19.31
C ASP A 354 -5.06 3.40 20.14
N ALA A 355 -4.18 4.39 20.27
CA ALA A 355 -2.87 4.23 20.88
C ALA A 355 -2.65 5.16 22.07
N HIS A 356 -2.32 4.56 23.21
CA HIS A 356 -1.93 5.29 24.41
C HIS A 356 -0.41 5.27 24.62
N ASN A 357 0.14 6.38 25.14
CA ASN A 357 1.57 6.51 25.47
C ASN A 357 2.48 5.95 24.37
N ALA A 358 2.20 6.34 23.12
CA ALA A 358 2.85 5.79 21.94
C ALA A 358 3.66 6.87 21.22
N LYS A 359 4.95 6.60 20.94
CA LYS A 359 5.86 7.64 20.41
C LYS A 359 6.48 7.29 19.08
N ASN A 360 6.68 8.30 18.24
CA ASN A 360 7.34 8.18 16.93
C ASN A 360 6.64 7.21 15.96
N TRP A 361 5.31 7.11 16.05
CA TRP A 361 4.51 6.26 15.16
C TRP A 361 4.28 6.92 13.80
N ILE A 362 4.10 6.08 12.77
CA ILE A 362 3.69 6.50 11.43
C ILE A 362 2.42 5.76 11.03
N VAL A 363 1.37 6.50 10.71
CA VAL A 363 0.11 5.97 10.14
C VAL A 363 -0.09 6.59 8.77
N ARG A 364 0.11 5.81 7.70
CA ARG A 364 0.10 6.36 6.33
C ARG A 364 -0.55 5.50 5.28
N ASP A 365 -1.07 6.14 4.24
CA ASP A 365 -1.56 5.43 3.04
C ASP A 365 -2.66 4.39 3.35
N ASN A 366 -3.40 4.58 4.45
CA ASN A 366 -4.51 3.71 4.86
C ASN A 366 -5.87 4.28 4.47
N VAL A 367 -6.88 3.42 4.48
CA VAL A 367 -8.29 3.79 4.34
C VAL A 367 -9.07 3.40 5.60
N PHE A 368 -9.78 4.35 6.19
CA PHE A 368 -10.68 4.14 7.33
C PHE A 368 -12.11 4.46 6.92
N LYS A 369 -13.06 3.56 7.17
CA LYS A 369 -14.46 3.75 6.80
C LYS A 369 -15.44 3.33 7.88
N ASN A 370 -16.50 4.10 8.04
CA ASN A 370 -17.68 3.70 8.81
C ASN A 370 -17.38 3.38 10.27
N ILE A 371 -16.33 3.99 10.84
CA ILE A 371 -15.99 3.87 12.26
C ILE A 371 -16.87 4.89 12.99
N LYS A 372 -18.13 4.50 13.15
CA LYS A 372 -19.19 5.32 13.72
C LYS A 372 -20.13 4.50 14.57
N SER A 373 -20.63 5.13 15.62
CA SER A 373 -21.53 4.51 16.57
C SER A 373 -22.96 4.41 15.99
N PRO A 374 -23.70 3.32 16.27
CA PRO A 374 -25.11 3.24 15.87
C PRO A 374 -26.03 4.13 16.73
N SER A 375 -25.66 4.45 17.97
CA SER A 375 -26.49 5.22 18.92
C SER A 375 -25.70 5.66 20.17
N ASP A 376 -26.39 6.39 21.06
CA ASP A 376 -26.00 6.72 22.44
C ASP A 376 -24.87 7.74 22.61
N ASP A 377 -23.70 7.46 22.04
CA ASP A 377 -22.52 8.32 22.12
C ASP A 377 -21.65 8.18 20.86
N ILE A 378 -20.74 9.13 20.67
CA ILE A 378 -19.84 9.28 19.51
C ILE A 378 -18.74 8.22 19.60
N ALA A 379 -18.47 7.52 18.49
CA ALA A 379 -17.34 6.60 18.39
C ALA A 379 -15.99 7.29 18.64
N GLU A 380 -14.95 6.54 19.02
CA GLU A 380 -13.58 7.08 19.06
C GLU A 380 -13.07 7.42 17.65
N PHE A 381 -11.87 8.01 17.59
CA PHE A 381 -11.31 8.43 16.32
C PHE A 381 -10.96 7.23 15.42
N ALA A 382 -11.00 7.45 14.12
CA ALA A 382 -10.40 6.51 13.16
C ALA A 382 -8.89 6.34 13.43
N ILE A 383 -8.21 7.42 13.81
CA ILE A 383 -6.80 7.41 14.23
C ILE A 383 -6.65 8.25 15.49
N HIS A 384 -6.27 7.63 16.61
CA HIS A 384 -6.20 8.27 17.92
C HIS A 384 -4.87 8.00 18.62
N PHE A 385 -4.18 9.06 19.03
CA PHE A 385 -2.95 8.98 19.82
C PHE A 385 -3.07 9.91 21.02
N TRP A 386 -3.05 9.34 22.23
CA TRP A 386 -3.35 10.07 23.46
C TRP A 386 -2.55 9.53 24.66
N SER A 387 -2.78 10.07 25.85
CA SER A 387 -2.03 9.71 27.07
C SER A 387 -0.51 9.95 26.96
N GLU A 388 -0.10 11.21 26.71
CA GLU A 388 1.30 11.62 26.49
C GLU A 388 2.01 10.90 25.33
N SER A 389 1.24 10.47 24.33
CA SER A 389 1.79 10.05 23.03
C SER A 389 2.58 11.20 22.39
N ALA A 390 3.56 10.88 21.53
CA ALA A 390 4.43 11.93 20.98
C ALA A 390 4.92 11.64 19.56
N ASN A 391 5.21 12.71 18.79
CA ASN A 391 5.88 12.64 17.49
C ASN A 391 5.22 11.70 16.46
N THR A 392 3.90 11.44 16.59
CA THR A 392 3.15 10.66 15.60
C THR A 392 3.07 11.41 14.28
N ILE A 393 3.26 10.71 13.16
CA ILE A 393 3.02 11.20 11.80
C ILE A 393 1.78 10.49 11.26
N VAL A 394 0.75 11.25 10.92
CA VAL A 394 -0.47 10.77 10.27
C VAL A 394 -0.55 11.41 8.89
N GLU A 395 -0.27 10.64 7.83
CA GLU A 395 -0.16 11.19 6.48
C GLU A 395 -0.79 10.37 5.34
N ARG A 396 -1.35 11.04 4.33
CA ARG A 396 -1.89 10.38 3.12
C ARG A 396 -2.96 9.31 3.38
N ASN A 397 -3.67 9.39 4.51
CA ASN A 397 -4.79 8.51 4.78
C ASN A 397 -6.08 9.06 4.16
N THR A 398 -6.98 8.15 3.80
CA THR A 398 -8.36 8.46 3.40
C THR A 398 -9.31 8.03 4.50
N ILE A 399 -10.08 8.96 5.08
CA ILE A 399 -11.01 8.70 6.17
C ILE A 399 -12.41 9.06 5.70
N MET A 400 -13.36 8.14 5.84
CA MET A 400 -14.72 8.30 5.32
C MET A 400 -15.76 7.88 6.34
N ASN A 401 -16.72 8.77 6.62
CA ASN A 401 -17.88 8.46 7.45
C ASN A 401 -17.50 7.84 8.81
N CYS A 402 -16.53 8.47 9.47
CA CYS A 402 -16.18 8.15 10.85
C CYS A 402 -16.65 9.30 11.72
N ASP A 403 -17.23 9.00 12.89
CA ASP A 403 -17.76 10.02 13.80
C ASP A 403 -16.68 11.04 14.17
N ARG A 404 -15.45 10.55 14.35
CA ARG A 404 -14.23 11.34 14.60
C ARG A 404 -13.10 10.86 13.69
N GLY A 405 -12.40 11.80 13.05
CA GLY A 405 -11.34 11.47 12.08
C GLY A 405 -9.98 11.16 12.73
N ILE A 406 -9.20 12.20 13.05
CA ILE A 406 -7.86 12.08 13.63
C ILE A 406 -7.81 12.83 14.96
N GLY A 407 -7.34 12.18 16.03
CA GLY A 407 -7.26 12.74 17.37
C GLY A 407 -5.85 12.71 17.92
N PHE A 408 -5.30 13.88 18.26
CA PHE A 408 -4.11 13.99 19.12
C PHE A 408 -4.56 14.47 20.49
N GLY A 409 -4.50 13.55 21.45
CA GLY A 409 -4.98 13.70 22.81
C GLY A 409 -6.50 13.72 22.95
N LEU A 410 -6.96 13.61 24.19
CA LEU A 410 -8.38 13.63 24.58
C LEU A 410 -8.53 14.11 26.03
N GLY A 411 -9.29 15.18 26.25
CA GLY A 411 -9.49 15.78 27.56
C GLY A 411 -8.18 16.30 28.17
N ASP A 412 -7.76 15.67 29.28
CA ASP A 412 -6.52 15.97 30.02
C ASP A 412 -5.40 14.96 29.73
N ARG A 413 -5.55 14.12 28.69
CA ARG A 413 -4.58 13.12 28.26
C ARG A 413 -4.01 13.52 26.91
N GLY A 414 -2.88 14.19 26.93
CA GLY A 414 -2.37 14.91 25.78
C GLY A 414 -1.57 14.12 24.75
N HIS A 415 -1.04 14.89 23.79
CA HIS A 415 -0.08 14.48 22.78
C HIS A 415 0.98 15.57 22.57
N VAL A 416 2.24 15.21 22.33
CA VAL A 416 3.34 16.17 22.15
C VAL A 416 4.00 16.03 20.78
N GLY A 417 4.07 17.12 20.04
CA GLY A 417 4.66 17.18 18.71
C GLY A 417 3.79 16.48 17.67
N GLY A 418 4.44 15.85 16.69
CA GLY A 418 3.76 15.11 15.63
C GLY A 418 3.17 15.98 14.51
N ILE A 419 2.76 15.30 13.45
CA ILE A 419 2.34 15.88 12.19
C ILE A 419 1.07 15.17 11.70
N ILE A 420 0.03 15.94 11.36
CA ILE A 420 -1.15 15.47 10.64
C ILE A 420 -1.16 16.18 9.28
N ARG A 421 -0.84 15.46 8.21
CA ARG A 421 -0.71 16.09 6.88
C ARG A 421 -1.25 15.30 5.70
N ASN A 422 -1.66 15.99 4.66
CA ASN A 422 -2.00 15.38 3.37
C ASN A 422 -3.06 14.27 3.48
N ASN A 423 -3.90 14.29 4.52
CA ASN A 423 -5.01 13.35 4.67
C ASN A 423 -6.25 13.89 3.93
N MET A 424 -7.09 12.97 3.45
CA MET A 424 -8.40 13.28 2.89
C MET A 424 -9.49 12.75 3.83
N ILE A 425 -10.32 13.65 4.36
CA ILE A 425 -11.38 13.30 5.30
C ILE A 425 -12.72 13.72 4.73
N TYR A 426 -13.55 12.75 4.38
CA TYR A 426 -14.89 12.97 3.89
C TYR A 426 -15.91 12.45 4.90
N HIS A 427 -17.04 13.15 4.98
CA HIS A 427 -18.15 12.71 5.79
C HIS A 427 -19.47 13.09 5.13
N ASP A 428 -20.33 12.10 4.91
CA ASP A 428 -21.65 12.30 4.33
C ASP A 428 -22.69 12.82 5.35
N SER A 429 -23.98 12.79 4.99
CA SER A 429 -25.09 13.17 5.87
C SER A 429 -25.82 11.98 6.50
N SER A 430 -25.26 10.77 6.43
CA SER A 430 -25.94 9.53 6.85
C SER A 430 -25.92 9.29 8.35
N GLU A 431 -25.14 10.07 9.10
CA GLU A 431 -24.89 9.80 10.51
C GLU A 431 -25.94 10.37 11.46
N VAL A 432 -26.13 9.66 12.56
CA VAL A 432 -27.00 10.06 13.68
C VAL A 432 -26.25 10.93 14.68
N LEU A 433 -24.96 10.63 14.87
CA LEU A 433 -24.00 11.35 15.69
C LEU A 433 -22.82 11.73 14.79
N SER A 434 -22.16 12.85 15.04
CA SER A 434 -20.98 13.24 14.26
C SER A 434 -20.20 14.28 15.03
N ASP A 435 -18.87 14.26 14.89
CA ASP A 435 -17.98 15.17 15.57
C ASP A 435 -16.84 15.60 14.61
N VAL A 436 -15.75 16.08 15.18
CA VAL A 436 -14.65 16.75 14.49
C VAL A 436 -13.86 15.81 13.58
N ALA A 437 -13.46 16.30 12.40
CA ALA A 437 -12.57 15.57 11.50
C ALA A 437 -11.12 15.52 12.03
N ILE A 438 -10.62 16.58 12.65
CA ILE A 438 -9.34 16.59 13.38
C ILE A 438 -9.51 17.26 14.74
N GLY A 439 -9.29 16.51 15.83
CA GLY A 439 -9.34 16.99 17.20
C GLY A 439 -7.96 17.07 17.84
N LEU A 440 -7.66 18.18 18.49
CA LEU A 440 -6.45 18.42 19.26
C LEU A 440 -6.83 18.78 20.71
N GLU A 441 -6.60 17.89 21.67
CA GLU A 441 -6.96 18.09 23.08
C GLU A 441 -5.76 17.77 23.98
N ASP A 442 -5.30 18.75 24.78
CA ASP A 442 -3.96 18.72 25.40
C ASP A 442 -2.84 18.37 24.39
N ALA A 443 -2.95 18.92 23.18
CA ALA A 443 -1.97 18.74 22.12
C ALA A 443 -0.95 19.88 22.13
N ARG A 444 0.34 19.57 22.24
CA ARG A 444 1.41 20.55 22.39
C ARG A 444 2.37 20.48 21.21
N ASN A 445 2.61 21.60 20.53
CA ASN A 445 3.58 21.72 19.43
C ASN A 445 3.31 20.83 18.19
N SER A 446 2.07 20.34 18.01
CA SER A 446 1.69 19.55 16.83
C SER A 446 1.53 20.41 15.58
N GLN A 447 1.80 19.83 14.42
CA GLN A 447 1.59 20.47 13.11
C GLN A 447 0.42 19.81 12.37
N VAL A 448 -0.51 20.60 11.84
CA VAL A 448 -1.67 20.14 11.07
C VAL A 448 -1.73 20.91 9.76
N TYR A 449 -1.34 20.28 8.64
CA TYR A 449 -1.26 21.00 7.38
C TYR A 449 -1.55 20.20 6.11
N ASN A 450 -1.97 20.90 5.05
CA ASN A 450 -2.30 20.31 3.75
C ASN A 450 -3.34 19.17 3.81
N ASN A 451 -4.18 19.12 4.86
CA ASN A 451 -5.29 18.17 4.90
C ASN A 451 -6.46 18.74 4.09
N THR A 452 -7.21 17.86 3.44
CA THR A 452 -8.44 18.21 2.72
C THR A 452 -9.63 17.55 3.40
N ILE A 453 -10.58 18.35 3.87
CA ILE A 453 -11.71 17.91 4.70
C ILE A 453 -13.01 18.40 4.08
N PHE A 454 -13.96 17.49 3.84
CA PHE A 454 -15.28 17.86 3.34
C PHE A 454 -16.39 17.14 4.10
N MET A 455 -17.16 17.91 4.87
CA MET A 455 -18.19 17.41 5.77
C MET A 455 -19.57 17.90 5.33
N VAL A 456 -20.42 16.95 4.92
CA VAL A 456 -21.82 17.19 4.55
C VAL A 456 -22.72 17.16 5.78
N ASN A 457 -22.33 16.45 6.85
CA ASN A 457 -23.02 16.42 8.14
C ASN A 457 -23.27 17.82 8.74
N SER A 458 -24.01 17.89 9.85
CA SER A 458 -24.32 19.18 10.49
C SER A 458 -23.20 19.72 11.39
N TYR A 459 -22.12 18.97 11.63
CA TYR A 459 -21.08 19.38 12.56
C TYR A 459 -20.35 20.63 12.03
N PRO A 460 -20.19 21.69 12.85
CA PRO A 460 -19.77 23.00 12.34
C PRO A 460 -18.26 23.13 12.08
N ASN A 461 -17.45 22.28 12.71
CA ASN A 461 -16.00 22.47 12.81
C ASN A 461 -15.25 21.28 12.19
N ALA A 462 -14.38 21.54 11.21
CA ALA A 462 -13.51 20.52 10.63
C ALA A 462 -12.31 20.23 11.53
N ILE A 463 -11.73 21.27 12.12
CA ILE A 463 -10.57 21.15 13.00
C ILE A 463 -10.87 21.91 14.28
N GLU A 464 -10.76 21.23 15.42
CA GLU A 464 -10.86 21.82 16.74
C GLU A 464 -9.55 21.63 17.50
N TYR A 465 -9.17 22.67 18.23
CA TYR A 465 -8.10 22.60 19.22
C TYR A 465 -8.62 23.18 20.53
N ARG A 466 -8.53 22.39 21.59
CA ARG A 466 -9.35 22.57 22.80
C ARG A 466 -8.49 22.51 24.06
N PHE A 467 -8.97 23.21 25.08
CA PHE A 467 -8.37 23.34 26.41
C PHE A 467 -7.08 24.14 26.45
N GLY A 468 -6.85 24.83 27.57
CA GLY A 468 -5.69 25.70 27.76
C GLY A 468 -4.33 25.00 27.73
N SER A 469 -4.29 23.68 27.89
CA SER A 469 -3.07 22.86 27.73
C SER A 469 -2.65 22.70 26.26
N THR A 470 -3.60 22.79 25.32
CA THR A 470 -3.31 22.78 23.89
C THR A 470 -2.63 24.09 23.48
N THR A 471 -1.34 23.99 23.16
CA THR A 471 -0.46 25.15 22.96
C THR A 471 0.57 24.88 21.87
N GLY A 472 1.05 25.94 21.22
CA GLY A 472 2.11 25.83 20.20
C GLY A 472 1.71 25.08 18.92
N VAL A 473 0.43 24.70 18.78
CA VAL A 473 -0.05 24.01 17.57
C VAL A 473 0.01 24.93 16.35
N GLN A 474 0.31 24.33 15.21
CA GLN A 474 0.46 25.01 13.92
C GLN A 474 -0.53 24.43 12.93
N ILE A 475 -1.53 25.22 12.51
CA ILE A 475 -2.60 24.76 11.63
C ILE A 475 -2.57 25.57 10.34
N TYR A 476 -2.03 24.97 9.28
CA TYR A 476 -1.69 25.69 8.05
C TYR A 476 -2.17 25.00 6.79
N ASN A 477 -2.51 25.75 5.74
CA ASN A 477 -2.76 25.20 4.39
C ASN A 477 -3.84 24.10 4.31
N ASN A 478 -4.74 23.99 5.29
CA ASN A 478 -5.82 23.01 5.24
C ASN A 478 -6.95 23.56 4.36
N LEU A 479 -7.55 22.68 3.55
CA LEU A 479 -8.71 22.96 2.74
C LEU A 479 -9.93 22.27 3.34
N THR A 480 -10.85 23.04 3.89
CA THR A 480 -12.06 22.54 4.57
C THR A 480 -13.31 23.25 4.07
N ASN A 481 -14.49 22.68 4.29
CA ASN A 481 -15.79 23.38 4.12
C ASN A 481 -16.43 23.76 5.48
N ARG A 482 -15.69 23.58 6.57
CA ARG A 482 -16.12 23.81 7.96
C ARG A 482 -15.05 24.58 8.72
N ALA A 483 -15.43 25.14 9.87
CA ALA A 483 -14.56 26.04 10.59
C ALA A 483 -13.33 25.34 11.20
N ILE A 484 -12.28 26.13 11.43
CA ILE A 484 -11.10 25.77 12.23
C ILE A 484 -11.15 26.66 13.47
N ILE A 485 -11.36 26.07 14.66
CA ILE A 485 -11.75 26.83 15.85
C ILE A 485 -10.90 26.46 17.07
N ALA A 486 -10.41 27.50 17.76
CA ALA A 486 -9.94 27.39 19.14
C ALA A 486 -11.13 27.28 20.09
N ARG A 487 -11.08 26.35 21.03
CA ARG A 487 -12.07 26.26 22.11
C ARG A 487 -11.40 26.19 23.46
N ASP A 488 -12.18 26.50 24.50
CA ASP A 488 -11.85 26.12 25.87
C ASP A 488 -10.48 26.64 26.37
N GLY A 489 -10.02 27.78 25.84
CA GLY A 489 -8.77 28.43 26.21
C GLY A 489 -7.52 27.99 25.44
N ALA A 490 -7.67 27.11 24.44
CA ALA A 490 -6.55 26.66 23.61
C ALA A 490 -5.89 27.79 22.82
N SER A 491 -4.61 27.61 22.50
CA SER A 491 -3.82 28.57 21.71
C SER A 491 -3.02 27.88 20.62
N GLY A 492 -2.87 28.58 19.49
CA GLY A 492 -2.19 28.05 18.31
C GLY A 492 -2.03 29.11 17.24
N THR A 493 -1.27 28.77 16.21
CA THR A 493 -1.05 29.61 15.03
C THR A 493 -1.84 29.05 13.86
N VAL A 494 -2.75 29.85 13.30
CA VAL A 494 -3.65 29.45 12.22
C VAL A 494 -3.46 30.40 11.04
N ALA A 495 -3.05 29.88 9.88
CA ALA A 495 -2.76 30.71 8.70
C ALA A 495 -2.92 29.92 7.39
N ASN A 496 -3.24 30.61 6.29
CA ASN A 496 -3.35 30.02 4.95
C ASN A 496 -4.32 28.83 4.81
N ASN A 497 -5.28 28.68 5.74
CA ASN A 497 -6.35 27.70 5.59
C ASN A 497 -7.51 28.30 4.79
N ILE A 498 -8.23 27.45 4.06
CA ILE A 498 -9.44 27.81 3.33
C ILE A 498 -10.58 26.98 3.92
N THR A 499 -11.59 27.64 4.48
CA THR A 499 -12.72 26.98 5.14
C THR A 499 -14.02 27.01 4.33
N SER A 500 -13.93 27.42 3.07
CA SER A 500 -15.05 27.62 2.15
C SER A 500 -15.04 26.67 0.95
N ALA A 501 -14.41 25.50 1.09
CA ALA A 501 -14.37 24.50 0.02
C ALA A 501 -15.79 24.15 -0.48
N GLN A 502 -15.93 24.03 -1.80
CA GLN A 502 -17.17 23.66 -2.46
C GLN A 502 -17.11 22.22 -2.95
N VAL A 503 -18.26 21.54 -3.00
CA VAL A 503 -18.32 20.11 -3.39
C VAL A 503 -17.83 19.87 -4.83
N ASP A 504 -18.10 20.81 -5.75
CA ASP A 504 -17.74 20.74 -7.16
C ASP A 504 -16.24 20.96 -7.42
N TRP A 505 -15.48 21.40 -6.40
CA TRP A 505 -14.03 21.50 -6.49
C TRP A 505 -13.36 20.14 -6.53
N PHE A 506 -14.03 19.06 -6.12
CA PHE A 506 -13.41 17.76 -5.91
C PHE A 506 -13.80 16.72 -6.97
N VAL A 507 -12.92 15.73 -7.18
CA VAL A 507 -13.14 14.66 -8.17
C VAL A 507 -14.28 13.72 -7.78
N SER A 508 -14.26 13.17 -6.56
CA SER A 508 -15.28 12.24 -6.07
C SER A 508 -15.31 12.22 -4.53
N PRO A 509 -15.97 13.19 -3.89
CA PRO A 509 -16.01 13.30 -2.43
C PRO A 509 -16.49 12.05 -1.71
N SER A 510 -17.58 11.44 -2.18
CA SER A 510 -18.19 10.27 -1.53
C SER A 510 -17.32 9.01 -1.55
N SER A 511 -16.27 8.98 -2.38
CA SER A 511 -15.26 7.91 -2.37
C SER A 511 -13.96 8.33 -1.67
N GLY A 512 -13.97 9.46 -0.94
CA GLY A 512 -12.79 10.00 -0.26
C GLY A 512 -11.79 10.69 -1.18
N ASN A 513 -12.07 10.77 -2.49
CA ASN A 513 -11.18 11.42 -3.45
C ASN A 513 -11.45 12.93 -3.49
N LEU A 514 -10.79 13.63 -2.57
CA LEU A 514 -10.84 15.07 -2.42
C LEU A 514 -9.70 15.78 -3.16
N HIS A 515 -9.13 15.16 -4.20
CA HIS A 515 -8.29 15.90 -5.14
C HIS A 515 -9.14 16.94 -5.87
N LEU A 516 -8.52 18.09 -6.20
CA LEU A 516 -9.18 19.10 -7.00
C LEU A 516 -9.51 18.55 -8.40
N SER A 517 -10.75 18.69 -8.85
CA SER A 517 -11.21 18.32 -10.20
C SER A 517 -10.64 19.25 -11.28
N SER A 518 -10.31 20.47 -10.90
CA SER A 518 -9.68 21.50 -11.73
C SER A 518 -8.92 22.50 -10.85
N SER A 519 -8.05 23.33 -11.45
CA SER A 519 -7.33 24.34 -10.69
C SER A 519 -8.29 25.38 -10.09
N VAL A 520 -8.20 25.57 -8.77
CA VAL A 520 -8.94 26.61 -8.05
C VAL A 520 -7.94 27.70 -7.64
N TYR A 521 -8.04 28.89 -8.23
CA TYR A 521 -7.07 29.97 -8.07
C TYR A 521 -6.84 30.38 -6.60
N SER A 522 -7.90 30.36 -5.78
CA SER A 522 -7.79 30.67 -4.34
C SER A 522 -7.11 29.59 -3.51
N VAL A 523 -6.86 28.41 -4.08
CA VAL A 523 -6.28 27.23 -3.39
C VAL A 523 -4.88 26.95 -3.92
N VAL A 524 -4.73 26.84 -5.24
CA VAL A 524 -3.49 26.43 -5.90
C VAL A 524 -2.42 27.52 -5.74
N ASP A 525 -1.22 27.11 -5.35
CA ASP A 525 -0.06 27.97 -5.10
C ASP A 525 -0.27 29.06 -4.02
N GLN A 526 -1.30 28.91 -3.16
CA GLN A 526 -1.58 29.85 -2.05
C GLN A 526 -1.04 29.40 -0.68
N GLY A 527 -0.40 28.23 -0.65
CA GLY A 527 0.15 27.66 0.58
C GLY A 527 1.35 28.45 1.10
N ARG A 528 1.51 28.46 2.43
CA ARG A 528 2.77 28.88 3.06
C ARG A 528 3.75 27.71 3.16
N ASN A 529 5.03 28.02 3.19
CA ASN A 529 6.04 27.02 3.52
C ASN A 529 5.87 26.54 4.98
N VAL A 530 6.00 25.24 5.19
CA VAL A 530 5.93 24.54 6.47
C VAL A 530 7.11 23.58 6.53
N SER A 531 7.87 23.58 7.62
CA SER A 531 9.01 22.69 7.82
C SER A 531 8.58 21.41 8.53
N GLY A 532 8.77 20.26 7.88
CA GLY A 532 8.45 18.95 8.43
C GLY A 532 7.83 18.06 7.37
#